data_AF-A0A3N2NEQ8-F1
#
_entry.id   AF-A0A3N2NEQ8-F1
#
_cell.length_a   1.000
_cell.length_b   1.000
_cell.length_c   1.000
_cell.angle_alpha   90.00
_cell.angle_beta   90.00
_cell.angle_gamma   90.00
#
_symmetry.space_group_name_H-M   'P 1'
#
loop_
_entity.id
_entity.type
_entity.pdbx_description
1 polymer ?
#
loop_
_entity_poly.entity_id
_entity_poly.type
_entity_poly.pdbx_seq_one_letter_code
_entity_poly.pdbx_strand_id
1 'polypeptide(L)'
;MADNYLEKRMEEYRSGRLAVRSRTSSSMRAPRRNDSLTLRYEPMTVAVIADVMHPVVAETIGAFTAVGCRVAFMAADVREGNAVAQRTGARYYPATLGLDGMLADMTAHWGCPPEVAVTFMPSSSPHGVASRVIEASRWLTDSPAPSVLARHILYLAHPDNAFLLG
;
A
#
# COMPACT_ATOMS: atom_id res chain seq x y z
N MET A 1 -31.10 -56.98 -26.40
CA MET A 1 -32.01 -55.82 -26.20
C MET A 1 -31.28 -54.73 -25.42
N ALA A 2 -30.47 -53.93 -26.12
CA ALA A 2 -29.57 -52.93 -25.51
C ALA A 2 -29.67 -51.53 -26.17
N ASP A 3 -30.68 -51.29 -27.00
CA ASP A 3 -30.73 -50.09 -27.86
C ASP A 3 -31.51 -48.90 -27.24
N ASN A 4 -32.29 -49.14 -26.18
CA ASN A 4 -33.17 -48.12 -25.59
C ASN A 4 -32.47 -47.08 -24.70
N TYR A 5 -31.21 -47.28 -24.31
CA TYR A 5 -30.53 -46.35 -23.40
C TYR A 5 -29.98 -45.13 -24.15
N LEU A 6 -29.52 -45.33 -25.39
CA LEU A 6 -28.89 -44.30 -26.21
C LEU A 6 -29.93 -43.34 -26.82
N GLU A 7 -31.04 -43.88 -27.31
CA GLU A 7 -32.15 -43.05 -27.81
C GLU A 7 -32.71 -42.15 -26.72
N LYS A 8 -32.96 -42.71 -25.53
CA LYS A 8 -33.49 -41.95 -24.39
C LYS A 8 -32.53 -40.85 -23.91
N ARG A 9 -31.22 -41.13 -23.87
CA ARG A 9 -30.18 -40.14 -23.57
C ARG A 9 -30.10 -39.03 -24.63
N MET A 10 -30.24 -39.37 -25.90
CA MET A 10 -30.24 -38.38 -26.99
C MET A 10 -31.52 -37.53 -27.00
N GLU A 11 -32.66 -38.10 -26.66
CA GLU A 11 -33.93 -37.38 -26.48
C GLU A 11 -33.85 -36.36 -25.32
N GLU A 12 -33.22 -36.76 -24.21
CA GLU A 12 -32.96 -35.86 -23.07
C GLU A 12 -31.98 -34.72 -23.41
N TYR A 13 -31.01 -34.98 -24.31
CA TYR A 13 -30.09 -33.97 -24.82
C TYR A 13 -30.80 -32.98 -25.76
N ARG A 14 -31.63 -33.49 -26.68
CA ARG A 14 -32.41 -32.67 -27.63
C ARG A 14 -33.49 -31.84 -26.94
N SER A 15 -34.13 -32.39 -25.92
CA SER A 15 -35.16 -31.68 -25.12
C SER A 15 -34.58 -30.66 -24.14
N GLY A 16 -33.25 -30.52 -24.06
CA GLY A 16 -32.56 -29.56 -23.19
C GLY A 16 -32.68 -29.88 -21.69
N ARG A 17 -33.24 -31.03 -21.31
CA ARG A 17 -33.42 -31.43 -19.89
C ARG A 17 -32.10 -31.78 -19.21
N LEU A 18 -31.07 -32.07 -20.00
CA LEU A 18 -29.67 -32.25 -19.55
C LEU A 18 -28.86 -30.95 -19.49
N ALA A 19 -29.43 -29.79 -19.86
CA ALA A 19 -28.76 -28.52 -19.63
C ALA A 19 -28.71 -28.29 -18.12
N VAL A 20 -27.55 -28.60 -17.51
CA VAL A 20 -27.24 -28.26 -16.13
C VAL A 20 -27.49 -26.76 -15.99
N ARG A 21 -28.60 -26.40 -15.35
CA ARG A 21 -28.89 -25.02 -14.97
C ARG A 21 -27.78 -24.64 -14.02
N SER A 22 -26.75 -23.98 -14.55
CA SER A 22 -25.66 -23.43 -13.77
C SER A 22 -26.29 -22.57 -12.69
N ARG A 23 -26.33 -23.10 -11.47
CA ARG A 23 -26.67 -22.33 -10.29
C ARG A 23 -25.47 -21.43 -10.10
N THR A 24 -25.48 -20.27 -10.77
CA THR A 24 -24.59 -19.17 -10.43
C THR A 24 -24.85 -18.85 -8.97
N SER A 25 -24.03 -19.44 -8.10
CA SER A 25 -23.96 -19.12 -6.69
C SER A 25 -23.79 -17.61 -6.57
N SER A 26 -24.62 -16.97 -5.75
CA SER A 26 -24.43 -15.57 -5.36
C SER A 26 -23.06 -15.32 -4.68
N SER A 27 -22.32 -16.37 -4.31
CA SER A 27 -21.00 -16.31 -3.68
C SER A 27 -19.81 -16.18 -4.65
N MET A 28 -20.02 -16.13 -5.97
CA MET A 28 -18.95 -15.95 -6.97
C MET A 28 -19.21 -14.78 -7.91
N ARG A 29 -19.67 -13.63 -7.37
CA ARG A 29 -19.59 -12.39 -8.15
C ARG A 29 -18.12 -12.00 -8.24
N ALA A 30 -17.50 -12.28 -9.40
CA ALA A 30 -16.25 -11.65 -9.76
C ALA A 30 -16.41 -10.12 -9.59
N PRO A 31 -15.36 -9.41 -9.12
CA PRO A 31 -15.40 -7.95 -9.01
C PRO A 31 -15.92 -7.39 -10.32
N ARG A 32 -16.95 -6.56 -10.27
CA ARG A 32 -17.46 -5.90 -11.47
C ARG A 32 -16.35 -5.02 -12.01
N ARG A 33 -16.35 -4.81 -13.32
CA ARG A 33 -15.35 -3.98 -14.03
C ARG A 33 -15.21 -2.55 -13.47
N ASN A 34 -16.16 -2.10 -12.63
CA ASN A 34 -16.20 -0.79 -11.98
C ASN A 34 -16.08 -0.85 -10.44
N ASP A 35 -15.65 -1.97 -9.84
CA ASP A 35 -15.50 -2.11 -8.37
C ASP A 35 -14.13 -1.57 -7.86
N SER A 36 -13.48 -0.69 -8.61
CA SER A 36 -12.19 -0.09 -8.21
C SER A 36 -12.37 1.19 -7.40
N LEU A 37 -11.87 1.20 -6.16
CA LEU A 37 -11.67 2.44 -5.41
C LEU A 37 -10.46 3.18 -5.97
N THR A 38 -10.68 4.36 -6.56
CA THR A 38 -9.60 5.23 -7.06
C THR A 38 -9.52 6.48 -6.19
N LEU A 39 -8.33 6.72 -5.62
CA LEU A 39 -8.03 7.94 -4.86
C LEU A 39 -7.05 8.80 -5.66
N ARG A 40 -7.21 10.11 -5.58
CA ARG A 40 -6.31 11.08 -6.23
C ARG A 40 -5.48 11.77 -5.16
N TYR A 41 -4.17 11.67 -5.30
CA TYR A 41 -3.23 12.34 -4.40
C TYR A 41 -2.69 13.60 -5.10
N GLU A 42 -2.80 14.74 -4.43
CA GLU A 42 -1.95 15.88 -4.77
C GLU A 42 -0.50 15.56 -4.38
N PRO A 43 0.51 16.15 -5.05
CA PRO A 43 1.91 15.89 -4.72
C PRO A 43 2.23 16.34 -3.28
N MET A 44 2.34 15.37 -2.36
CA MET A 44 2.69 15.63 -0.96
C MET A 44 4.18 15.39 -0.70
N THR A 45 4.71 16.10 0.29
CA THR A 45 6.02 15.79 0.89
C THR A 45 5.87 14.79 2.03
N VAL A 46 6.58 13.66 1.96
CA VAL A 46 6.46 12.54 2.89
C VAL A 46 7.83 12.19 3.49
N ALA A 47 7.89 12.14 4.82
CA ALA A 47 9.03 11.65 5.57
C ALA A 47 8.73 10.23 6.09
N VAL A 48 9.58 9.25 5.77
CA VAL A 48 9.49 7.88 6.30
C VAL A 48 10.63 7.62 7.26
N ILE A 49 10.29 7.33 8.51
CA ILE A 49 11.24 7.21 9.62
C ILE A 49 11.30 5.74 10.02
N ALA A 50 12.42 5.08 9.72
CA ALA A 50 12.66 3.69 10.05
C ALA A 50 14.10 3.48 10.54
N ASP A 51 14.28 2.50 11.41
CA ASP A 51 15.62 2.04 11.80
C ASP A 51 16.12 1.00 10.79
N VAL A 52 15.32 -0.04 10.56
CA VAL A 52 15.64 -1.17 9.66
C VAL A 52 14.79 -1.08 8.39
N MET A 53 15.38 -1.46 7.25
CA MET A 53 14.67 -1.53 5.96
C MET A 53 13.78 -2.78 5.88
N HIS A 54 12.68 -2.77 6.62
CA HIS A 54 11.70 -3.85 6.58
C HIS A 54 10.92 -3.86 5.24
N PRO A 55 10.43 -5.01 4.73
CA PRO A 55 9.64 -5.06 3.49
C PRO A 55 8.45 -4.09 3.46
N VAL A 56 7.76 -3.89 4.60
CA VAL A 56 6.66 -2.91 4.72
C VAL A 56 7.15 -1.48 4.49
N VAL A 57 8.35 -1.12 4.98
CA VAL A 57 8.94 0.21 4.81
C VAL A 57 9.23 0.45 3.33
N ALA A 58 9.88 -0.50 2.67
CA ALA A 58 10.19 -0.43 1.25
C ALA A 58 8.92 -0.34 0.37
N GLU A 59 7.89 -1.14 0.66
CA GLU A 59 6.60 -1.07 -0.03
C GLU A 59 5.87 0.25 0.24
N THR A 60 5.98 0.80 1.44
CA THR A 60 5.38 2.11 1.79
C THR A 60 6.03 3.22 0.97
N ILE A 61 7.38 3.25 0.90
CA ILE A 61 8.12 4.20 0.07
C ILE A 61 7.71 4.05 -1.41
N GLY A 62 7.61 2.81 -1.90
CA GLY A 62 7.15 2.51 -3.25
C GLY A 62 5.72 2.99 -3.52
N ALA A 63 4.80 2.80 -2.58
CA ALA A 63 3.40 3.21 -2.74
C ALA A 63 3.25 4.73 -2.83
N PHE A 64 3.96 5.49 -1.99
CA PHE A 64 3.93 6.96 -2.04
C PHE A 64 4.58 7.51 -3.31
N THR A 65 5.75 6.99 -3.70
CA THR A 65 6.42 7.43 -4.94
C THR A 65 5.60 7.10 -6.19
N ALA A 66 4.91 5.95 -6.21
CA ALA A 66 4.06 5.54 -7.33
C ALA A 66 2.86 6.49 -7.57
N VAL A 67 2.39 7.21 -6.54
CA VAL A 67 1.32 8.22 -6.68
C VAL A 67 1.86 9.64 -6.85
N GLY A 68 3.17 9.82 -7.02
CA GLY A 68 3.79 11.11 -7.30
C GLY A 68 4.15 11.94 -6.06
N CYS A 69 4.14 11.35 -4.85
CA CYS A 69 4.62 12.04 -3.66
C CYS A 69 6.15 12.17 -3.66
N ARG A 70 6.65 13.25 -3.06
CA ARG A 70 8.08 13.46 -2.80
C ARG A 70 8.44 12.76 -1.50
N VAL A 71 9.22 11.69 -1.58
CA VAL A 71 9.51 10.84 -0.42
C VAL A 71 10.96 10.96 0.00
N ALA A 72 11.17 11.29 1.27
CA ALA A 72 12.43 11.20 1.96
C ALA A 72 12.33 10.10 3.01
N PHE A 73 13.41 9.34 3.22
CA PHE A 73 13.42 8.32 4.26
C PHE A 73 14.79 8.15 4.90
N MET A 74 14.78 7.66 6.13
CA MET A 74 15.98 7.23 6.84
C MET A 74 15.95 5.73 7.15
N ALA A 75 17.13 5.11 7.15
CA ALA A 75 17.38 3.74 7.57
C ALA A 75 18.87 3.55 7.93
N ALA A 76 19.17 2.57 8.78
CA ALA A 76 20.51 2.28 9.27
C ALA A 76 21.42 1.65 8.21
N ASP A 77 20.89 0.70 7.41
CA ASP A 77 21.67 0.03 6.36
C ASP A 77 21.79 0.91 5.11
N VAL A 78 23.01 1.37 4.85
CA VAL A 78 23.34 2.24 3.71
C VAL A 78 23.17 1.53 2.37
N ARG A 79 23.46 0.24 2.28
CA ARG A 79 23.36 -0.53 1.04
C ARG A 79 21.90 -0.74 0.66
N GLU A 80 21.09 -1.19 1.62
CA GLU A 80 19.65 -1.38 1.41
C GLU A 80 18.94 -0.05 1.17
N GLY A 81 19.29 0.99 1.93
CA GLY A 81 18.79 2.35 1.74
C GLY A 81 19.05 2.87 0.33
N ASN A 82 20.29 2.81 -0.16
CA ASN A 82 20.60 3.23 -1.53
C ASN A 82 19.87 2.40 -2.58
N ALA A 83 19.74 1.09 -2.39
CA ALA A 83 19.00 0.24 -3.33
C ALA A 83 17.52 0.63 -3.44
N VAL A 84 16.87 0.93 -2.31
CA VAL A 84 15.47 1.39 -2.30
C VAL A 84 15.34 2.78 -2.93
N ALA A 85 16.24 3.71 -2.63
CA ALA A 85 16.25 5.04 -3.23
C ALA A 85 16.39 4.98 -4.76
N GLN A 86 17.35 4.19 -5.27
CA GLN A 86 17.56 4.01 -6.70
C GLN A 86 16.34 3.41 -7.40
N ARG A 87 15.68 2.45 -6.76
CA ARG A 87 14.49 1.78 -7.32
C ARG A 87 13.24 2.66 -7.33
N THR A 88 13.08 3.52 -6.34
CA THR A 88 11.82 4.26 -6.10
C THR A 88 11.90 5.74 -6.48
N GLY A 89 13.11 6.30 -6.61
CA GLY A 89 13.32 7.74 -6.78
C GLY A 89 13.19 8.53 -5.48
N ALA A 90 13.02 7.86 -4.33
CA ALA A 90 13.01 8.51 -3.02
C ALA A 90 14.41 8.98 -2.59
N ARG A 91 14.47 10.00 -1.73
CA ARG A 91 15.71 10.52 -1.16
C ARG A 91 16.07 9.77 0.12
N TYR A 92 17.23 9.12 0.14
CA TYR A 92 17.74 8.38 1.30
C TYR A 92 18.62 9.27 2.19
N TYR A 93 18.47 9.10 3.51
CA TYR A 93 19.33 9.68 4.53
C TYR A 93 19.87 8.59 5.48
N PRO A 94 21.18 8.54 5.74
CA PRO A 94 21.75 7.64 6.74
C PRO A 94 21.21 7.94 8.14
N ALA A 95 20.92 6.90 8.94
CA ALA A 95 20.44 7.07 10.31
C ALA A 95 21.36 7.94 11.19
N THR A 96 22.67 7.98 10.89
CA THR A 96 23.67 8.82 11.59
C THR A 96 23.43 10.32 11.45
N LEU A 97 22.68 10.77 10.43
CA LEU A 97 22.31 12.19 10.28
C LEU A 97 21.28 12.63 11.34
N GLY A 98 20.50 11.68 11.86
CA GLY A 98 19.39 11.95 12.76
C GLY A 98 18.16 12.52 12.07
N LEU A 99 17.03 12.49 12.80
CA LEU A 99 15.73 12.95 12.32
C LEU A 99 15.74 14.45 11.98
N ASP A 100 16.29 15.28 12.87
CA ASP A 100 16.32 16.74 12.68
C ASP A 100 17.13 17.14 11.45
N GLY A 101 18.28 16.49 11.23
CA GLY A 101 19.11 16.73 10.05
C GLY A 101 18.40 16.34 8.75
N MET A 102 17.70 15.20 8.74
CA MET A 102 16.87 14.78 7.61
C MET A 102 15.77 15.81 7.32
N LEU A 103 15.03 16.24 8.34
CA LEU A 103 13.91 17.18 8.19
C LEU A 103 14.40 18.56 7.71
N ALA A 104 15.54 19.03 8.22
CA ALA A 104 16.16 20.27 7.79
C ALA A 104 16.61 20.23 6.32
N ASP A 105 17.33 19.18 5.89
CA ASP A 105 17.77 19.04 4.49
C ASP A 105 16.58 18.89 3.54
N MET A 106 15.59 18.10 3.94
CA MET A 106 14.37 17.91 3.17
C MET A 106 13.60 19.23 2.97
N THR A 107 13.47 20.04 4.03
CA THR A 107 12.83 21.35 3.96
C THR A 107 13.62 22.31 3.10
N ALA A 108 14.95 22.32 3.21
CA ALA A 108 15.83 23.14 2.37
C ALA A 108 15.75 22.72 0.90
N HIS A 109 15.63 21.42 0.61
CA HIS A 109 15.62 20.89 -0.74
C HIS A 109 14.28 21.11 -1.46
N TRP A 110 13.15 20.94 -0.78
CA TRP A 110 11.81 21.07 -1.39
C TRP A 110 11.08 22.38 -1.07
N GLY A 111 11.63 23.21 -0.18
CA GLY A 111 11.06 24.50 0.21
C GLY A 111 9.85 24.40 1.14
N CYS A 112 9.49 23.19 1.60
CA CYS A 112 8.38 22.96 2.51
C CYS A 112 8.68 21.83 3.51
N PRO A 113 8.13 21.91 4.73
CA PRO A 113 8.19 20.81 5.69
C PRO A 113 7.39 19.59 5.19
N PRO A 114 7.58 18.39 5.78
CA PRO A 114 6.77 17.23 5.41
C PRO A 114 5.31 17.47 5.75
N GLU A 115 4.42 17.11 4.85
CA GLU A 115 3.00 17.09 5.16
C GLU A 115 2.63 15.84 5.94
N VAL A 116 3.25 14.71 5.59
CA VAL A 116 3.02 13.40 6.19
C VAL A 116 4.34 12.85 6.73
N ALA A 117 4.32 12.38 7.96
CA ALA A 117 5.40 11.57 8.51
C ALA A 117 4.89 10.18 8.86
N VAL A 118 5.55 9.15 8.34
CA VAL A 118 5.28 7.74 8.67
C VAL A 118 6.41 7.24 9.54
N THR A 119 6.10 6.91 10.79
CA THR A 119 7.08 6.38 11.73
C THR A 119 6.92 4.88 11.95
N PHE A 120 7.99 4.14 11.73
CA PHE A 120 8.13 2.74 12.09
C PHE A 120 8.95 2.57 13.38
N MET A 121 9.31 3.68 14.03
CA MET A 121 10.03 3.72 15.30
C MET A 121 9.12 4.34 16.37
N PRO A 122 8.77 3.60 17.43
CA PRO A 122 7.81 4.07 18.44
C PRO A 122 8.28 5.27 19.28
N SER A 123 9.58 5.59 19.29
CA SER A 123 10.15 6.69 20.09
C SER A 123 10.50 7.94 19.28
N SER A 124 10.43 7.90 17.95
CA SER A 124 10.72 9.05 17.09
C SER A 124 9.41 9.63 16.57
N SER A 125 8.95 10.69 17.23
CA SER A 125 7.75 11.38 16.79
C SER A 125 8.11 12.78 16.28
N PRO A 126 7.90 13.10 15.00
CA PRO A 126 8.14 14.42 14.42
C PRO A 126 7.00 15.39 14.75
N HIS A 127 6.55 15.39 16.01
CA HIS A 127 5.45 16.26 16.46
C HIS A 127 5.84 17.73 16.27
N GLY A 128 4.95 18.49 15.62
CA GLY A 128 5.13 19.91 15.32
C GLY A 128 5.81 20.22 13.98
N VAL A 129 6.38 19.23 13.30
CA VAL A 129 7.04 19.43 11.99
C VAL A 129 6.19 18.90 10.83
N ALA A 130 5.46 17.81 11.03
CA ALA A 130 4.52 17.27 10.05
C ALA A 130 3.07 17.55 10.42
N SER A 131 2.23 17.84 9.41
CA SER A 131 0.79 18.05 9.61
C SER A 131 0.06 16.75 9.99
N ARG A 132 0.53 15.60 9.49
CA ARG A 132 -0.08 14.29 9.70
C ARG A 132 1.00 13.29 10.09
N VAL A 133 0.83 12.62 11.23
CA VAL A 133 1.78 11.60 11.72
C VAL A 133 1.08 10.25 11.76
N ILE A 134 1.70 9.24 11.14
CA ILE A 134 1.20 7.87 11.08
C ILE A 134 2.17 6.96 11.82
N GLU A 135 1.76 6.46 12.97
CA GLU A 135 2.50 5.45 13.73
C GLU A 135 2.24 4.06 13.16
N ALA A 136 3.16 3.61 12.30
CA ALA A 136 3.08 2.34 11.59
C ALA A 136 3.80 1.19 12.32
N SER A 137 4.59 1.50 13.36
CA SER A 137 5.29 0.50 14.19
C SER A 137 4.34 -0.55 14.79
N ARG A 138 3.12 -0.14 15.16
CA ARG A 138 2.05 -1.01 15.68
C ARG A 138 1.59 -2.10 14.70
N TRP A 139 1.84 -1.93 13.41
CA TRP A 139 1.41 -2.87 12.38
C TRP A 139 2.51 -3.85 11.97
N LEU A 140 3.71 -3.76 12.56
CA LEU A 140 4.82 -4.66 12.22
C LEU A 140 4.70 -6.06 12.85
N THR A 141 3.89 -6.24 13.90
CA THR A 141 3.91 -7.46 14.73
C THR A 141 2.96 -8.58 14.31
N ASP A 142 1.95 -8.33 13.46
CA ASP A 142 0.91 -9.34 13.17
C ASP A 142 0.29 -9.26 11.75
N SER A 143 1.00 -8.68 10.78
CA SER A 143 0.33 -8.11 9.61
C SER A 143 0.20 -8.98 8.34
N PRO A 144 -0.81 -8.65 7.49
CA PRO A 144 -0.93 -9.16 6.13
C PRO A 144 0.29 -8.80 5.25
N ALA A 145 0.27 -9.27 3.99
CA ALA A 145 1.33 -9.00 3.02
C ALA A 145 1.77 -7.52 3.02
N PRO A 146 3.09 -7.21 2.94
CA PRO A 146 3.62 -5.86 3.04
C PRO A 146 2.95 -4.80 2.15
N SER A 147 2.55 -5.21 0.94
CA SER A 147 1.85 -4.34 -0.02
C SER A 147 0.44 -3.95 0.42
N VAL A 148 -0.22 -4.74 1.27
CA VAL A 148 -1.53 -4.40 1.87
C VAL A 148 -1.35 -3.28 2.88
N LEU A 149 -0.34 -3.39 3.75
CA LEU A 149 -0.04 -2.36 4.73
C LEU A 149 0.40 -1.06 4.08
N ALA A 150 1.27 -1.11 3.08
CA ALA A 150 1.70 0.08 2.34
C ALA A 150 0.51 0.83 1.75
N ARG A 151 -0.47 0.11 1.16
CA ARG A 151 -1.71 0.71 0.66
C ARG A 151 -2.60 1.27 1.77
N HIS A 152 -2.67 0.60 2.92
CA HIS A 152 -3.42 1.11 4.06
C HIS A 152 -2.80 2.40 4.62
N ILE A 153 -1.46 2.44 4.76
CA ILE A 153 -0.72 3.64 5.17
C ILE A 153 -0.97 4.78 4.18
N LEU A 154 -0.85 4.51 2.88
CA LEU A 154 -1.12 5.48 1.83
C LEU A 154 -2.57 6.00 1.89
N TYR A 155 -3.54 5.11 2.11
CA TYR A 155 -4.94 5.47 2.31
C TYR A 155 -5.11 6.44 3.48
N LEU A 156 -4.53 6.14 4.64
CA LEU A 156 -4.61 6.99 5.83
C LEU A 156 -3.92 8.34 5.66
N ALA A 157 -2.88 8.40 4.83
CA ALA A 157 -2.15 9.64 4.54
C ALA A 157 -2.93 10.64 3.68
N HIS A 158 -4.00 10.20 3.03
CA HIS A 158 -4.83 11.06 2.21
C HIS A 158 -5.46 12.19 3.06
N PRO A 159 -5.47 13.45 2.59
CA PRO A 159 -6.02 14.59 3.35
C PRO A 159 -7.47 14.36 3.82
N ASP A 160 -8.32 13.81 2.95
CA ASP A 160 -9.72 13.51 3.28
C ASP A 160 -9.87 12.44 4.37
N ASN A 161 -8.83 11.64 4.63
CA ASN A 161 -8.82 10.58 5.63
C ASN A 161 -8.11 10.99 6.93
N ALA A 162 -7.67 12.25 7.05
CA ALA A 162 -6.93 12.72 8.22
C ALA A 162 -7.71 12.54 9.53
N PHE A 163 -9.05 12.55 9.48
CA PHE A 163 -9.92 12.30 10.64
C PHE A 163 -9.76 10.89 11.24
N LEU A 164 -9.19 9.93 10.50
CA LEU A 164 -8.92 8.57 10.97
C LEU A 164 -7.62 8.47 11.79
N LEU A 165 -6.84 9.55 11.87
CA LEU A 165 -5.58 9.62 12.60
C LEU A 165 -5.73 10.22 14.01
N GLY A 166 -6.95 10.64 14.39
CA GLY A 166 -7.30 11.23 15.68
C GLY A 166 -7.64 10.21 16.76
#